data_AF-A0A957P6X6-F1
#
_entry.id   AF-A0A957P6X6-F1
#
_cell.length_a   1.000
_cell.length_b   1.000
_cell.length_c   1.000
_cell.angle_alpha   90.00
_cell.angle_beta   90.00
_cell.angle_gamma   90.00
#
_symmetry.space_group_name_H-M   'P 1'
#
loop_
_entity.id
_entity.type
_entity.pdbx_description
1 polymer ?
#
loop_
_entity_poly.entity_id
_entity_poly.type
_entity_poly.pdbx_seq_one_letter_code
_entity_poly.pdbx_strand_id
1 'polypeptide(L)'
;IESPHGPLLVYDWVEGELLHARRDQRTDAQSAYQRFRYLPVAQIGRALEQIFELHWALAAKDWIAVDFYDGSLIYNFAQHELHLVDLDNYHQGPFVNSMGRMFGSSRFMAPEEFARGALIDQRTNVFTMGRTMALFLGDGTLARHAFRGDDA
;
A
#
# COMPACT_ATOMS: atom_id res chain seq x y z
N ILE A 1 -24.69 5.45 3.17
CA ILE A 1 -26.08 5.02 3.41
C ILE A 1 -26.23 4.83 4.92
N GLU A 2 -27.23 5.46 5.55
CA GLU A 2 -27.53 5.17 6.96
C GLU A 2 -28.26 3.82 7.07
N SER A 3 -27.74 2.91 7.88
CA SER A 3 -28.36 1.61 8.16
C SER A 3 -28.78 1.51 9.64
N PRO A 4 -29.66 0.56 10.01
CA PRO A 4 -30.00 0.32 11.43
C PRO A 4 -28.80 -0.03 12.33
N HIS A 5 -27.64 -0.36 11.76
CA HIS A 5 -26.43 -0.76 12.48
C HIS A 5 -25.27 0.24 12.38
N GLY A 6 -25.50 1.41 11.77
CA GLY A 6 -24.50 2.45 11.56
C GLY A 6 -24.30 2.84 10.09
N PRO A 7 -23.37 3.76 9.81
CA PRO A 7 -23.09 4.22 8.46
C PRO A 7 -22.48 3.09 7.61
N LEU A 8 -22.94 2.99 6.37
CA LEU A 8 -22.47 2.04 5.36
C LEU A 8 -21.97 2.79 4.13
N LEU A 9 -20.79 2.38 3.64
CA LEU A 9 -20.26 2.80 2.35
C LEU A 9 -20.50 1.69 1.34
N VAL A 10 -21.04 2.04 0.17
CA VAL A 10 -21.29 1.11 -0.93
C VAL A 10 -20.42 1.55 -2.09
N TYR A 11 -19.59 0.63 -2.57
CA TYR A 11 -18.66 0.84 -3.66
C TYR A 11 -19.03 -0.05 -4.84
N ASP A 12 -18.56 0.31 -6.03
CA ASP A 12 -18.63 -0.57 -7.19
C ASP A 12 -17.83 -1.85 -6.91
N TRP A 13 -18.38 -2.99 -7.34
CA TRP A 13 -17.66 -4.25 -7.28
C TRP A 13 -16.49 -4.22 -8.26
N VAL A 14 -15.31 -4.67 -7.80
CA VAL A 14 -14.13 -4.84 -8.63
C VAL A 14 -13.71 -6.30 -8.61
N GLU A 15 -13.37 -6.83 -9.78
CA GLU A 15 -12.86 -8.19 -9.91
C GLU A 15 -11.40 -8.26 -9.45
N GLY A 16 -11.03 -9.33 -8.75
CA GLY A 16 -9.65 -9.57 -8.36
C GLY A 16 -9.51 -10.16 -6.97
N GLU A 17 -8.25 -10.21 -6.50
CA GLU A 17 -7.90 -10.80 -5.22
C GLU A 17 -7.10 -9.80 -4.39
N LEU A 18 -7.38 -9.75 -3.09
CA LEU A 18 -6.65 -8.91 -2.16
C LEU A 18 -5.19 -9.40 -2.06
N LEU A 19 -4.23 -8.50 -2.29
CA LEU A 19 -2.81 -8.83 -2.24
C LEU A 19 -2.30 -9.11 -0.82
N HIS A 20 -3.12 -8.85 0.20
CA HIS A 20 -2.80 -9.21 1.58
C HIS A 20 -2.57 -10.71 1.72
N ALA A 21 -1.46 -11.06 2.35
CA ALA A 21 -1.25 -12.39 2.90
C ALA A 21 -0.91 -12.29 4.38
N ARG A 22 -1.62 -13.10 5.19
CA ARG A 22 -1.30 -13.33 6.59
C ARG A 22 0.10 -13.91 6.72
N ARG A 23 0.71 -13.73 7.88
CA ARG A 23 2.14 -14.04 8.10
C ARG A 23 2.50 -15.49 7.71
N ASP A 24 1.65 -16.45 8.04
CA ASP A 24 1.77 -17.88 7.74
C ASP A 24 1.56 -18.22 6.26
N GLN A 25 0.84 -17.37 5.53
CA GLN A 25 0.53 -17.54 4.11
C GLN A 25 1.47 -16.75 3.19
N ARG A 26 2.33 -15.87 3.74
CA ARG A 26 3.21 -15.04 2.91
C ARG A 26 4.21 -15.86 2.10
N THR A 27 4.51 -17.09 2.49
CA THR A 27 5.39 -18.00 1.71
C THR A 27 4.61 -19.00 0.86
N ASP A 28 3.28 -19.01 0.95
CA ASP A 28 2.43 -19.88 0.14
C ASP A 28 2.43 -19.37 -1.30
N ALA A 29 2.94 -20.20 -2.23
CA ALA A 29 3.01 -19.89 -3.66
C ALA A 29 1.64 -19.65 -4.30
N GLN A 30 0.55 -20.13 -3.68
CA GLN A 30 -0.82 -19.92 -4.15
C GLN A 30 -1.44 -18.62 -3.65
N SER A 31 -0.86 -17.99 -2.62
CA SER A 31 -1.36 -16.69 -2.12
C SER A 31 -1.31 -15.63 -3.24
N ALA A 32 -2.32 -14.76 -3.28
CA ALA A 32 -2.34 -13.63 -4.22
C ALA A 32 -1.07 -12.77 -4.08
N TYR A 33 -0.59 -12.58 -2.85
CA TYR A 33 0.69 -11.93 -2.56
C TYR A 33 1.88 -12.54 -3.33
N GLN A 34 2.05 -13.87 -3.26
CA GLN A 34 3.16 -14.54 -3.94
C GLN A 34 2.95 -14.57 -5.44
N ARG A 35 1.74 -14.88 -5.93
CA ARG A 35 1.44 -14.84 -7.37
C ARG A 35 1.74 -13.47 -7.97
N PHE A 36 1.38 -12.38 -7.29
CA PHE A 36 1.71 -11.02 -7.72
C PHE A 36 3.23 -10.79 -7.75
N ARG A 37 3.95 -11.20 -6.71
CA ARG A 37 5.41 -11.10 -6.68
C ARG A 37 6.10 -11.97 -7.72
N TYR A 38 5.50 -13.06 -8.18
CA TYR A 38 6.06 -13.87 -9.27
C TYR A 38 5.75 -13.34 -10.67
N LEU A 39 4.95 -12.27 -10.81
CA LEU A 39 4.71 -11.65 -12.10
C LEU A 39 6.02 -11.12 -12.73
N PRO A 40 6.05 -10.99 -14.07
CA PRO A 40 7.14 -10.29 -14.75
C PRO A 40 7.32 -8.88 -14.19
N VAL A 41 8.57 -8.43 -14.08
CA VAL A 41 8.92 -7.13 -13.48
C VAL A 41 8.17 -5.97 -14.15
N ALA A 42 8.01 -6.01 -15.47
CA ALA A 42 7.25 -5.00 -16.20
C ALA A 42 5.75 -4.93 -15.79
N GLN A 43 5.15 -6.05 -15.39
CA GLN A 43 3.76 -6.05 -14.90
C GLN A 43 3.67 -5.45 -13.50
N ILE A 44 4.60 -5.82 -12.61
CA ILE A 44 4.70 -5.22 -11.27
C ILE A 44 4.98 -3.72 -11.38
N GLY A 45 5.85 -3.32 -12.31
CA GLY A 45 6.17 -1.92 -12.61
C GLY A 45 4.93 -1.10 -12.97
N ARG A 46 4.08 -1.60 -13.88
CA ARG A 46 2.81 -0.92 -14.22
C ARG A 46 1.87 -0.77 -13.03
N ALA A 47 1.77 -1.79 -12.18
CA ALA A 47 0.96 -1.72 -10.97
C ALA A 47 1.54 -0.70 -9.96
N LEU A 48 2.87 -0.66 -9.79
CA LEU A 48 3.54 0.34 -8.95
C LEU A 48 3.35 1.76 -9.48
N GLU A 49 3.44 1.96 -10.80
CA GLU A 49 3.17 3.24 -11.45
C GLU A 49 1.75 3.73 -11.13
N GLN A 50 0.73 2.86 -11.24
CA GLN A 50 -0.63 3.20 -10.84
C GLN A 50 -0.75 3.61 -9.36
N ILE A 51 -0.07 2.90 -8.45
CA ILE A 51 -0.02 3.26 -7.02
C ILE A 51 0.61 4.64 -6.86
N PHE A 52 1.75 4.89 -7.50
CA PHE A 52 2.51 6.12 -7.32
C PHE A 52 1.80 7.32 -7.93
N GLU A 53 1.21 7.19 -9.12
CA GLU A 53 0.41 8.23 -9.76
C GLU A 53 -0.80 8.62 -8.90
N LEU A 54 -1.48 7.65 -8.31
CA LEU A 54 -2.59 7.92 -7.39
C LEU A 54 -2.10 8.69 -6.15
N HIS A 55 -1.02 8.24 -5.50
CA HIS A 55 -0.49 8.92 -4.31
C HIS A 55 0.10 10.29 -4.62
N TRP A 56 0.64 10.48 -5.82
CA TRP A 56 1.08 11.78 -6.33
C TRP A 56 -0.11 12.73 -6.51
N ALA A 57 -1.19 12.26 -7.15
CA ALA A 57 -2.41 13.04 -7.34
C ALA A 57 -3.10 13.40 -6.00
N LEU A 58 -3.07 12.49 -5.03
CA LEU A 58 -3.57 12.73 -3.68
C LEU A 58 -2.70 13.74 -2.92
N ALA A 59 -1.37 13.61 -2.99
CA ALA A 59 -0.44 14.56 -2.38
C ALA A 59 -0.59 15.98 -2.98
N ALA A 60 -0.84 16.11 -4.28
CA ALA A 60 -1.14 17.39 -4.92
C ALA A 60 -2.45 18.05 -4.42
N LYS A 61 -3.32 17.26 -3.78
CA LYS A 61 -4.55 17.70 -3.10
C LYS A 61 -4.39 17.74 -1.57
N ASP A 62 -3.17 17.67 -1.07
CA ASP A 62 -2.78 17.67 0.33
C ASP A 62 -3.30 16.47 1.14
N TRP A 63 -3.56 15.33 0.50
CA TRP A 63 -3.91 14.10 1.20
C TRP A 63 -2.67 13.30 1.59
N ILE A 64 -2.63 12.89 2.86
CA ILE A 64 -1.58 12.05 3.44
C ILE A 64 -2.13 10.64 3.62
N ALA A 65 -1.41 9.65 3.13
CA ALA A 65 -1.80 8.25 3.25
C ALA A 65 -1.57 7.78 4.68
N VAL A 66 -2.54 7.09 5.23
CA VAL A 66 -2.47 6.45 6.54
C VAL A 66 -3.04 5.06 6.38
N ASP A 67 -2.40 4.08 7.02
CA ASP A 67 -2.81 2.68 6.97
C ASP A 67 -2.82 2.09 5.54
N PHE A 68 -1.98 2.60 4.63
CA PHE A 68 -1.77 1.98 3.32
C PHE A 68 -0.81 0.78 3.44
N TYR A 69 -1.22 -0.39 2.94
CA TYR A 69 -0.40 -1.60 2.88
C TYR A 69 -0.93 -2.56 1.80
N ASP A 70 -0.39 -3.78 1.74
CA ASP A 70 -0.84 -4.82 0.80
C ASP A 70 -2.30 -5.26 0.98
N GLY A 71 -2.95 -4.92 2.10
CA GLY A 71 -4.39 -5.11 2.29
C GLY A 71 -5.28 -4.00 1.74
N SER A 72 -4.67 -2.92 1.24
CA SER A 72 -5.38 -1.85 0.52
C SER A 72 -5.42 -2.12 -0.99
N LEU A 73 -4.94 -3.27 -1.46
CA LEU A 73 -4.72 -3.56 -2.87
C LEU A 73 -5.48 -4.80 -3.33
N ILE A 74 -6.37 -4.63 -4.31
CA ILE A 74 -7.02 -5.72 -5.04
C ILE A 74 -6.39 -5.79 -6.43
N TYR A 75 -5.96 -6.98 -6.85
CA TYR A 75 -5.37 -7.18 -8.17
C TYR A 75 -6.14 -8.21 -8.99
N ASN A 76 -6.51 -7.83 -10.20
CA ASN A 76 -7.12 -8.70 -11.19
C ASN A 76 -6.03 -9.37 -12.03
N PHE A 77 -5.72 -10.63 -11.75
CA PHE A 77 -4.69 -11.37 -12.49
C PHE A 77 -5.05 -11.63 -13.96
N ALA A 78 -6.34 -11.68 -14.30
CA ALA A 78 -6.79 -11.96 -15.66
C ALA A 78 -6.71 -10.72 -16.56
N GLN A 79 -7.00 -9.53 -16.02
CA GLN A 79 -6.98 -8.26 -16.77
C GLN A 79 -5.73 -7.42 -16.51
N HIS A 80 -4.92 -7.79 -15.53
CA HIS A 80 -3.74 -7.03 -15.08
C HIS A 80 -4.08 -5.62 -14.57
N GLU A 81 -5.17 -5.53 -13.80
CA GLU A 81 -5.68 -4.28 -13.24
C GLU A 81 -5.49 -4.26 -11.72
N LEU A 82 -5.12 -3.09 -11.19
CA LEU A 82 -4.98 -2.85 -9.77
C LEU A 82 -6.03 -1.85 -9.29
N HIS A 83 -6.69 -2.19 -8.20
CA HIS A 83 -7.62 -1.31 -7.50
C HIS A 83 -7.11 -1.02 -6.09
N LEU A 84 -7.08 0.26 -5.72
CA LEU A 84 -6.79 0.70 -4.37
C LEU A 84 -8.11 0.84 -3.60
N VAL A 85 -8.16 0.31 -2.38
CA VAL A 85 -9.29 0.37 -1.46
C VAL A 85 -8.81 0.84 -0.08
N ASP A 86 -9.72 0.94 0.90
CA ASP A 86 -9.37 1.26 2.30
C ASP A 86 -8.67 2.61 2.45
N LEU A 87 -9.33 3.67 1.98
CA LEU A 87 -8.83 5.05 2.05
C LEU A 87 -9.40 5.82 3.25
N ASP A 88 -10.14 5.15 4.13
CA ASP A 88 -10.94 5.77 5.18
C ASP A 88 -10.08 6.51 6.22
N ASN A 89 -8.82 6.09 6.39
CA ASN A 89 -7.88 6.72 7.32
C ASN A 89 -7.05 7.86 6.71
N TYR A 90 -7.16 8.10 5.39
CA TYR A 90 -6.37 9.16 4.75
C TYR A 90 -6.69 10.51 5.38
N HIS A 91 -5.65 11.29 5.61
CA HIS A 91 -5.76 12.55 6.33
C HIS A 91 -5.59 13.72 5.38
N GLN A 92 -6.48 14.71 5.47
CA GLN A 92 -6.32 15.95 4.72
C GLN A 92 -5.37 16.90 5.46
N GLY A 93 -4.19 17.09 4.89
CA GLY A 93 -3.09 17.91 5.40
C GLY A 93 -2.15 17.14 6.33
N PRO A 94 -0.93 17.66 6.55
CA PRO A 94 0.01 17.13 7.53
C PRO A 94 -0.58 17.15 8.95
N PHE A 95 -0.20 16.18 9.77
CA PHE A 95 -0.70 16.07 11.15
C PHE A 95 0.35 15.50 12.10
N VAL A 96 0.13 15.66 13.40
CA VAL A 96 1.03 15.12 14.43
C VAL A 96 0.55 13.74 14.87
N ASN A 97 1.46 12.78 14.93
CA ASN A 97 1.22 11.46 15.48
C ASN A 97 0.87 11.56 16.97
N SER A 98 -0.42 11.54 17.30
CA SER A 98 -0.93 11.61 18.67
C SER A 98 -1.00 10.23 19.35
N MET A 99 -0.91 9.15 18.57
CA MET A 99 -1.11 7.77 19.02
C MET A 99 0.18 7.16 19.61
N GLY A 100 1.34 7.52 19.07
CA GLY A 100 2.61 6.83 19.31
C GLY A 100 2.87 5.83 18.19
N ARG A 101 2.08 4.76 18.11
CA ARG A 101 2.06 3.86 16.95
C ARG A 101 0.76 4.07 16.17
N MET A 102 0.88 4.56 14.94
CA MET A 102 -0.25 4.72 14.03
C MET A 102 -0.82 3.36 13.59
N PHE A 103 -2.03 3.37 13.03
CA PHE A 103 -2.56 2.24 12.27
C PHE A 103 -1.65 1.94 11.07
N GLY A 104 -1.57 0.67 10.67
CA GLY A 104 -0.61 0.28 9.65
C GLY A 104 0.04 -1.07 9.85
N SER A 105 0.50 -1.59 8.71
CA SER A 105 1.43 -2.71 8.63
C SER A 105 2.86 -2.23 8.77
N SER A 106 3.58 -2.73 9.78
CA SER A 106 4.98 -2.35 10.04
C SER A 106 5.95 -2.62 8.88
N ARG A 107 5.54 -3.41 7.89
CA ARG A 107 6.32 -3.65 6.67
C ARG A 107 6.38 -2.41 5.76
N PHE A 108 5.40 -1.52 5.90
CA PHE A 108 5.18 -0.32 5.07
C PHE A 108 5.43 0.97 5.85
N MET A 109 5.09 0.98 7.13
CA MET A 109 5.12 2.19 7.98
C MET A 109 6.50 2.87 8.03
N ALA A 110 6.50 4.19 7.96
CA ALA A 110 7.64 5.05 8.18
C ALA A 110 8.02 5.17 9.67
N PRO A 111 9.27 5.54 10.00
CA PRO A 111 9.72 5.68 11.39
C PRO A 111 8.86 6.65 12.22
N GLU A 112 8.44 7.77 11.65
CA GLU A 112 7.60 8.79 12.30
C GLU A 112 6.21 8.25 12.70
N GLU A 113 5.71 7.21 12.03
CA GLU A 113 4.46 6.55 12.38
C GLU A 113 4.57 5.70 13.67
N PHE A 114 5.79 5.53 14.20
CA PHE A 114 6.06 4.88 15.50
C PHE A 114 6.46 5.87 16.61
N ALA A 115 6.49 7.17 16.33
CA ALA A 115 6.96 8.19 17.27
C ALA A 115 5.86 9.18 17.64
N ARG A 116 5.40 9.15 18.90
CA ARG A 116 4.45 10.14 19.43
C ARG A 116 5.04 11.55 19.30
N GLY A 117 4.25 12.48 18.75
CA GLY A 117 4.67 13.86 18.53
C GLY A 117 5.42 14.10 17.23
N ALA A 118 5.71 13.05 16.44
CA ALA A 118 6.32 13.22 15.12
C ALA A 118 5.32 13.80 14.11
N LEU A 119 5.83 14.58 13.16
CA LEU A 119 5.07 15.08 12.02
C LEU A 119 4.87 13.94 11.00
N ILE A 120 3.63 13.75 10.58
CA ILE A 120 3.24 12.89 9.47
C ILE A 120 2.90 13.82 8.30
N ASP A 121 3.63 13.68 7.20
CA ASP A 121 3.51 14.53 6.01
C ASP A 121 3.78 13.75 4.71
N GLN A 122 3.94 14.45 3.59
CA GLN A 122 4.17 13.80 2.29
C GLN A 122 5.47 12.98 2.24
N ARG A 123 6.46 13.26 3.09
CA ARG A 123 7.69 12.44 3.18
C ARG A 123 7.38 11.05 3.76
N THR A 124 6.40 10.96 4.65
CA THR A 124 5.87 9.69 5.14
C THR A 124 5.32 8.86 3.97
N ASN A 125 4.52 9.47 3.08
CA ASN A 125 4.04 8.81 1.87
C ASN A 125 5.20 8.32 0.99
N VAL A 126 6.23 9.15 0.76
CA VAL A 126 7.41 8.77 -0.05
C VAL A 126 8.11 7.55 0.54
N PHE A 127 8.31 7.51 1.86
CA PHE A 127 8.87 6.35 2.54
C PHE A 127 8.01 5.11 2.28
N THR A 128 6.70 5.22 2.50
CA THR A 128 5.75 4.13 2.31
C THR A 128 5.76 3.62 0.86
N MET A 129 5.84 4.50 -0.14
CA MET A 129 5.96 4.12 -1.56
C MET A 129 7.27 3.36 -1.83
N GLY A 130 8.37 3.80 -1.24
CA GLY A 130 9.65 3.07 -1.32
C GLY A 130 9.57 1.67 -0.69
N ARG A 131 8.86 1.52 0.43
CA ARG A 131 8.60 0.22 1.07
C ARG A 131 7.74 -0.69 0.20
N THR A 132 6.71 -0.15 -0.44
CA THR A 132 5.86 -0.88 -1.39
C THR A 132 6.66 -1.45 -2.54
N MET A 133 7.51 -0.62 -3.17
CA MET A 133 8.43 -1.07 -4.21
C MET A 133 9.35 -2.19 -3.71
N ALA A 134 9.98 -2.00 -2.55
CA ALA A 134 10.91 -2.97 -1.98
C ALA A 134 10.25 -4.32 -1.66
N LEU A 135 8.97 -4.32 -1.26
CA LEU A 135 8.21 -5.54 -0.99
C LEU A 135 7.82 -6.29 -2.27
N PHE A 136 7.40 -5.58 -3.31
CA PHE A 136 6.92 -6.22 -4.53
C PHE A 136 8.03 -6.58 -5.52
N LEU A 137 9.08 -5.76 -5.60
CA LEU A 137 10.23 -5.98 -6.48
C LEU A 137 11.46 -6.55 -5.76
N GLY A 138 11.42 -6.74 -4.44
CA GLY A 138 12.53 -7.29 -3.67
C GLY A 138 12.07 -8.36 -2.68
N ASP A 139 12.86 -8.58 -1.64
CA ASP A 139 12.53 -9.44 -0.49
C ASP A 139 11.91 -8.66 0.69
N GLY A 140 11.59 -7.39 0.48
CA GLY A 140 11.12 -6.47 1.53
C GLY A 140 12.24 -5.75 2.29
N THR A 141 13.52 -6.07 2.01
CA THR A 141 14.65 -5.24 2.42
C THR A 141 14.89 -4.12 1.42
N LEU A 142 15.67 -3.10 1.81
CA LEU A 142 16.14 -2.06 0.89
C LEU A 142 17.49 -2.43 0.25
N ALA A 143 17.90 -3.70 0.31
CA ALA A 143 19.18 -4.13 -0.20
C ALA A 143 19.14 -4.28 -1.73
N ARG A 144 20.11 -3.68 -2.43
CA ARG A 144 20.18 -3.71 -3.91
C ARG A 144 20.16 -5.13 -4.47
N HIS A 145 20.87 -6.06 -3.86
CA HIS A 145 21.00 -7.44 -4.37
C HIS A 145 19.67 -8.23 -4.37
N ALA A 146 18.70 -7.82 -3.55
CA ALA A 146 17.39 -8.46 -3.51
C ALA A 146 16.41 -7.88 -4.54
N PHE A 147 16.71 -6.69 -5.09
CA PHE A 147 15.85 -6.00 -6.02
C PHE A 147 15.89 -6.63 -7.41
N ARG A 148 14.72 -6.80 -8.03
CA ARG A 148 14.52 -7.50 -9.31
C ARG A 148 14.45 -6.57 -10.52
N GLY A 149 14.45 -5.25 -10.32
CA GLY A 149 14.52 -4.28 -11.43
C GLY A 149 15.95 -4.05 -11.89
N ASP A 150 16.10 -3.35 -13.01
CA ASP A 150 17.38 -3.05 -13.65
C ASP A 150 18.17 -1.95 -12.92
N ASP A 151 19.45 -1.80 -13.30
CA ASP A 151 20.30 -0.65 -12.97
C ASP A 151 20.06 0.39 -14.09
N ALA A 152 18.98 1.16 -14.02
CA ALA A 152 18.68 2.22 -14.97
C ALA A 152 19.74 3.36 -14.95
#